data_AF-A0A0R1EB56-F1
#
_entry.id   AF-A0A0R1EB56-F1
#
_cell.length_a   1.000
_cell.length_b   1.000
_cell.length_c   1.000
_cell.angle_alpha   90.00
_cell.angle_beta   90.00
_cell.angle_gamma   90.00
#
_symmetry.space_group_name_H-M   'P 1'
#
loop_
_entity.id
_entity.type
_entity.pdbx_description
1 polymer ?
#
loop_
_entity_poly.entity_id
_entity_poly.type
_entity_poly.pdbx_seq_one_letter_code
_entity_poly.pdbx_strand_id
1 'polypeptide(L)'
;MYPAPAAKIKHFGSLRTAAVWAGILGVAQSIIWMGLTITAICAFNCVLYITNDLSYGSMVKTVFFDVYFKGGCRMNPSDYQNYDQTILNTVNTVFDPTQILIWNSVYLGVSVCWLIVSVVLLLWVRKDNPKQTVTAISIWAFFVAAICCMDVASGVIFGVDYGRFHEEALRYNANSINAGVIYPLAATLIAGGVAAIAMMIISFKGFVLWFINFGLLVYLVVRAIRISTDKDNVDTLFNPRKDSNDILTTRTPIRAYEEVEVQAYNNAAYVPETRSIAETIEVNEGAIVRAAHLSMDSNLMDRRFRDLNAFQQYPPPNPQQSR
;
A
#
# COMPACT_ATOMS: atom_id res chain seq x y z
N MET A 1 2.66 -13.97 36.30
CA MET A 1 3.10 -13.07 35.21
C MET A 1 1.99 -13.05 34.17
N TYR A 2 1.26 -11.94 34.03
CA TYR A 2 0.28 -11.81 32.96
C TYR A 2 1.02 -11.51 31.65
N PRO A 3 0.65 -12.13 30.52
CA PRO A 3 1.23 -11.78 29.23
C PRO A 3 0.91 -10.32 28.92
N ALA A 4 1.89 -9.60 28.37
CA ALA A 4 1.69 -8.22 27.92
C ALA A 4 0.47 -8.15 26.97
N PRO A 5 -0.38 -7.12 27.11
CA PRO A 5 -1.56 -6.98 26.26
C PRO A 5 -1.13 -6.92 24.79
N ALA A 6 -1.77 -7.75 23.95
CA ALA A 6 -1.47 -7.78 22.53
C ALA A 6 -1.66 -6.39 21.90
N ALA A 7 -0.68 -5.95 21.10
CA ALA A 7 -0.75 -4.67 20.40
C ALA A 7 -1.95 -4.65 19.43
N LYS A 8 -2.96 -3.83 19.75
CA LYS A 8 -4.18 -3.68 18.94
C LYS A 8 -4.03 -2.55 17.92
N ILE A 9 -4.42 -2.81 16.67
CA ILE A 9 -4.43 -1.82 15.58
C ILE A 9 -5.60 -0.82 15.76
N LYS A 10 -5.31 0.49 15.77
CA LYS A 10 -6.31 1.56 15.74
C LYS A 10 -7.11 1.53 14.42
N HIS A 11 -8.43 1.66 14.49
CA HIS A 11 -9.35 1.60 13.33
C HIS A 11 -9.26 0.33 12.46
N PHE A 12 -9.02 -0.84 13.07
CA PHE A 12 -8.90 -2.12 12.37
C PHE A 12 -10.10 -2.46 11.44
N GLY A 13 -11.32 -2.03 11.78
CA GLY A 13 -12.50 -2.28 10.94
C GLY A 13 -12.35 -1.73 9.51
N SER A 14 -11.91 -0.47 9.38
CA SER A 14 -11.69 0.16 8.08
C SER A 14 -10.52 -0.46 7.32
N LEU A 15 -9.43 -0.81 8.02
CA LEU A 15 -8.29 -1.52 7.43
C LEU A 15 -8.71 -2.88 6.87
N ARG A 16 -9.46 -3.65 7.66
CA ARG A 16 -9.95 -4.98 7.27
C ARG A 16 -10.85 -4.90 6.05
N THR A 17 -11.79 -3.95 6.02
CA THR A 17 -12.66 -3.78 4.85
C THR A 17 -11.85 -3.47 3.60
N ALA A 18 -10.91 -2.53 3.67
CA ALA A 18 -10.05 -2.20 2.53
C ALA A 18 -9.16 -3.37 2.08
N ALA A 19 -8.58 -4.12 3.02
CA ALA A 19 -7.76 -5.29 2.72
C ALA A 19 -8.57 -6.43 2.10
N VAL A 20 -9.82 -6.63 2.55
CA VAL A 20 -10.74 -7.62 1.96
C VAL A 20 -11.11 -7.24 0.53
N TRP A 21 -11.47 -5.97 0.29
CA TRP A 21 -11.73 -5.48 -1.07
C TRP A 21 -10.50 -5.63 -1.97
N ALA A 22 -9.33 -5.22 -1.49
CA ALA A 22 -8.07 -5.34 -2.21
C ALA A 22 -7.72 -6.80 -2.54
N GLY A 23 -7.94 -7.71 -1.59
CA GLY A 23 -7.72 -9.14 -1.79
C GLY A 23 -8.69 -9.76 -2.79
N ILE A 24 -10.00 -9.51 -2.66
CA ILE A 24 -11.02 -10.07 -3.57
C ILE A 24 -10.82 -9.55 -4.99
N LEU A 25 -10.62 -8.23 -5.15
CA LEU A 25 -10.37 -7.63 -6.45
C LEU A 25 -9.05 -8.11 -7.05
N GLY A 26 -8.00 -8.25 -6.24
CA GLY A 26 -6.71 -8.79 -6.68
C GLY A 26 -6.82 -10.24 -7.18
N VAL A 27 -7.56 -11.10 -6.47
CA VAL A 27 -7.83 -12.47 -6.90
C VAL A 27 -8.58 -12.48 -8.24
N ALA A 28 -9.70 -11.76 -8.34
CA ALA A 28 -10.50 -11.74 -9.56
C ALA A 28 -9.70 -11.21 -10.76
N GLN A 29 -8.98 -10.10 -10.60
CA GLN A 29 -8.20 -9.51 -11.67
C GLN A 29 -7.01 -10.39 -12.07
N SER A 30 -6.31 -11.00 -11.11
CA SER A 30 -5.19 -11.89 -11.42
C SER A 30 -5.62 -13.10 -12.26
N ILE A 31 -6.79 -13.70 -11.98
CA ILE A 31 -7.34 -14.81 -12.78
C ILE A 31 -7.66 -14.37 -14.21
N ILE A 32 -8.31 -13.21 -14.37
CA ILE A 32 -8.63 -12.67 -15.70
C ILE A 32 -7.34 -12.45 -16.49
N TRP A 33 -6.31 -11.89 -15.87
CA TRP A 33 -5.03 -11.63 -16.52
C TRP A 33 -4.23 -12.88 -16.84
N MET A 34 -4.27 -13.89 -15.98
CA MET A 34 -3.74 -15.21 -16.30
C MET A 34 -4.44 -15.78 -17.54
N GLY A 35 -5.76 -15.69 -17.63
CA GLY A 35 -6.52 -16.14 -18.80
C GLY A 35 -6.14 -15.40 -20.09
N LEU A 36 -6.05 -14.07 -20.03
CA LEU A 36 -5.66 -13.24 -21.18
C LEU A 36 -4.23 -13.50 -21.64
N THR A 37 -3.27 -13.59 -20.72
CA THR A 37 -1.86 -13.85 -21.05
C THR A 37 -1.65 -15.26 -21.59
N ILE A 38 -2.33 -16.28 -21.05
CA ILE A 38 -2.31 -17.63 -21.61
C ILE A 38 -2.90 -17.64 -23.02
N THR A 39 -4.01 -16.93 -23.25
CA THR A 39 -4.65 -16.83 -24.57
C THR A 39 -3.72 -16.17 -25.57
N ALA A 40 -3.00 -15.10 -25.19
CA ALA A 40 -1.97 -14.47 -26.00
C ALA A 40 -0.82 -15.44 -26.37
N ILE A 41 -0.34 -16.23 -25.40
CA ILE A 41 0.71 -17.24 -25.63
C ILE A 41 0.20 -18.34 -26.57
N CYS A 42 -1.04 -18.81 -26.40
CA CYS A 42 -1.65 -19.79 -27.29
C CYS A 42 -1.87 -19.25 -28.71
N ALA A 43 -2.19 -17.95 -28.84
CA ALA A 43 -2.31 -17.28 -30.13
C ALA A 43 -0.96 -17.29 -30.87
N PHE A 44 0.12 -16.91 -30.19
CA PHE A 44 1.47 -16.93 -30.76
C PHE A 44 1.90 -18.33 -31.22
N ASN A 45 1.53 -19.38 -30.47
CA ASN A 45 1.85 -20.76 -30.78
C ASN A 45 0.86 -21.45 -31.75
N CYS A 46 -0.02 -20.69 -32.41
CA CYS A 46 -0.95 -21.21 -33.42
C CYS A 46 -1.98 -22.22 -32.90
N VAL A 47 -2.25 -22.21 -31.59
CA VAL A 47 -3.24 -23.10 -30.98
C VAL A 47 -4.66 -22.55 -31.16
N LEU A 48 -4.79 -21.23 -31.31
CA LEU A 48 -6.08 -20.56 -31.48
C LEU A 48 -6.41 -20.35 -32.96
N TYR A 49 -7.62 -20.77 -33.33
CA TYR A 49 -8.22 -20.48 -34.63
C TYR A 49 -8.71 -19.03 -34.68
N ILE A 50 -8.40 -18.31 -35.77
CA ILE A 50 -8.69 -16.87 -35.89
C ILE A 50 -9.78 -16.64 -36.93
N THR A 51 -9.51 -17.01 -38.18
CA THR A 51 -10.48 -17.05 -39.28
C THR A 51 -9.82 -17.73 -40.48
N ASN A 52 -10.62 -18.37 -41.33
CA ASN A 52 -10.19 -18.82 -42.66
C ASN A 52 -10.52 -17.77 -43.73
N ASP A 53 -11.47 -16.86 -43.49
CA ASP A 53 -11.91 -15.89 -44.48
C ASP A 53 -11.63 -14.45 -44.04
N LEU A 54 -11.10 -13.63 -44.95
CA LEU A 54 -10.90 -12.20 -44.77
C LEU A 54 -12.10 -11.42 -45.34
N SER A 55 -12.87 -10.81 -44.45
CA SER A 55 -13.97 -9.89 -44.74
C SER A 55 -13.70 -8.58 -44.00
N TYR A 56 -14.36 -7.48 -44.38
CA TYR A 56 -14.28 -6.22 -43.61
C TYR A 56 -14.63 -6.42 -42.12
N GLY A 57 -15.51 -7.37 -41.80
CA GLY A 57 -15.86 -7.71 -40.42
C GLY A 57 -14.79 -8.52 -39.66
N SER A 58 -14.01 -9.35 -40.35
CA SER A 58 -12.91 -10.13 -39.74
C SER A 58 -11.55 -9.41 -39.79
N MET A 59 -11.44 -8.34 -40.61
CA MET A 59 -10.23 -7.56 -40.84
C MET A 59 -9.57 -7.07 -39.55
N VAL A 60 -10.33 -6.51 -38.61
CA VAL A 60 -9.78 -6.01 -37.34
C VAL A 60 -9.17 -7.14 -36.51
N LYS A 61 -9.80 -8.33 -36.49
CA LYS A 61 -9.29 -9.49 -35.76
C LYS A 61 -8.00 -10.01 -36.39
N THR A 62 -7.96 -10.08 -37.71
CA THR A 62 -6.77 -10.52 -38.45
C THR A 62 -5.61 -9.55 -38.25
N VAL A 63 -5.86 -8.23 -38.38
CA VAL A 63 -4.85 -7.18 -38.13
C VAL A 63 -4.36 -7.22 -36.68
N PHE A 64 -5.27 -7.34 -35.71
CA PHE A 64 -4.92 -7.43 -34.29
C PHE A 64 -3.98 -8.59 -33.99
N PHE A 65 -4.26 -9.75 -34.57
CA PHE A 65 -3.38 -10.90 -34.46
C PHE A 65 -2.05 -10.66 -35.18
N ASP A 66 -2.09 -10.16 -36.41
CA ASP A 66 -0.92 -10.03 -37.27
C ASP A 66 0.12 -9.06 -36.69
N VAL A 67 -0.35 -7.96 -36.10
CA VAL A 67 0.51 -6.92 -35.52
C VAL A 67 1.11 -7.35 -34.18
N TYR A 68 0.34 -8.01 -33.30
CA TYR A 68 0.75 -8.21 -31.91
C TYR A 68 1.03 -9.66 -31.50
N PHE A 69 0.43 -10.64 -32.18
CA PHE A 69 0.44 -12.05 -31.73
C PHE A 69 0.91 -13.03 -32.80
N LYS A 70 1.35 -12.54 -33.95
CA LYS A 70 1.82 -13.35 -35.06
C LYS A 70 3.11 -14.08 -34.70
N GLY A 71 2.99 -15.38 -34.46
CA GLY A 71 4.12 -16.31 -34.43
C GLY A 71 4.39 -16.92 -35.80
N GLY A 72 4.73 -18.21 -35.83
CA GLY A 72 4.92 -18.99 -37.07
C GLY A 72 3.63 -19.36 -37.81
N CYS A 73 2.48 -18.85 -37.36
CA CYS A 73 1.16 -19.23 -37.85
C CYS A 73 0.93 -18.67 -39.25
N ARG A 74 0.58 -19.56 -40.18
CA ARG A 74 0.17 -19.16 -41.52
C ARG A 74 -1.29 -19.53 -41.67
N MET A 75 -2.14 -18.51 -41.87
CA MET A 75 -3.43 -18.74 -42.54
C MET A 75 -3.15 -19.31 -43.93
N ASN A 76 -4.13 -20.00 -44.53
CA ASN A 76 -3.94 -20.60 -45.84
C ASN A 76 -3.44 -19.52 -46.84
N PRO A 77 -2.36 -19.77 -47.61
CA PRO A 77 -1.77 -18.78 -48.51
C PRO A 77 -2.77 -18.09 -49.46
N SER A 78 -3.87 -18.76 -49.81
CA SER A 78 -4.98 -18.20 -50.61
C SER A 78 -5.63 -16.97 -49.97
N ASP A 79 -5.64 -16.88 -48.65
CA ASP A 79 -6.32 -15.81 -47.90
C ASP A 79 -5.33 -14.69 -47.59
N TYR A 80 -4.04 -15.06 -47.45
CA TYR A 80 -2.92 -14.15 -47.20
C TYR A 80 -2.49 -13.38 -48.45
N GLN A 81 -2.56 -13.99 -49.64
CA GLN A 81 -2.24 -13.29 -50.90
C GLN A 81 -3.24 -12.18 -51.25
N ASN A 82 -4.46 -12.21 -50.69
CA ASN A 82 -5.43 -11.13 -50.81
C ASN A 82 -5.24 -10.01 -49.76
N TYR A 83 -4.45 -10.27 -48.71
CA TYR A 83 -4.14 -9.34 -47.64
C TYR A 83 -2.70 -8.84 -47.77
N ASP A 84 -2.52 -7.77 -48.54
CA ASP A 84 -1.20 -7.16 -48.70
C ASP A 84 -0.76 -6.47 -47.40
N GLN A 85 0.19 -7.09 -46.71
CA GLN A 85 0.76 -6.60 -45.45
C GLN A 85 1.80 -5.50 -45.63
N THR A 86 2.19 -5.20 -46.87
CA THR A 86 3.24 -4.18 -47.12
C THR A 86 2.90 -2.85 -46.47
N ILE A 87 1.61 -2.46 -46.47
CA ILE A 87 1.17 -1.20 -45.86
C ILE A 87 1.12 -1.25 -44.33
N LEU A 88 0.99 -2.42 -43.70
CA LEU A 88 1.14 -2.52 -42.22
C LEU A 88 2.61 -2.49 -41.82
N ASN A 89 3.47 -3.12 -42.62
CA ASN A 89 4.91 -3.15 -42.38
C ASN A 89 5.59 -1.79 -42.55
N THR A 90 4.90 -0.77 -43.08
CA THR A 90 5.42 0.61 -43.06
C THR A 90 5.40 1.21 -41.66
N VAL A 91 4.58 0.67 -40.75
CA VAL A 91 4.49 1.11 -39.36
C VAL A 91 5.37 0.22 -38.49
N ASN A 92 6.46 0.77 -37.98
CA ASN A 92 7.26 0.07 -36.97
C ASN A 92 6.54 0.17 -35.62
N THR A 93 6.07 -0.95 -35.08
CA THR A 93 5.58 -1.03 -33.70
C THR A 93 6.74 -0.96 -32.71
N VAL A 94 6.45 -0.61 -31.46
CA VAL A 94 7.46 -0.57 -30.40
C VAL A 94 7.82 -1.98 -29.94
N PHE A 95 6.83 -2.87 -29.82
CA PHE A 95 7.07 -4.28 -29.57
C PHE A 95 6.86 -5.12 -30.81
N ASP A 96 7.84 -5.98 -31.09
CA ASP A 96 7.67 -7.09 -32.03
C ASP A 96 6.81 -8.20 -31.38
N PRO A 97 6.12 -9.04 -32.19
CA PRO A 97 5.34 -10.16 -31.66
C PRO A 97 6.11 -11.09 -30.70
N THR A 98 7.40 -11.30 -30.94
CA THR A 98 8.27 -12.09 -30.05
C THR A 98 8.51 -11.39 -28.71
N GLN A 99 8.65 -10.07 -28.71
CA GLN A 99 8.79 -9.27 -27.49
C GLN A 99 7.47 -9.26 -26.70
N ILE A 100 6.33 -9.26 -27.39
CA ILE A 100 5.00 -9.39 -26.77
C ILE A 100 4.83 -10.75 -26.12
N LEU A 101 5.35 -11.84 -26.72
CA LEU A 101 5.35 -13.16 -26.08
C LEU A 101 6.15 -13.14 -24.75
N ILE A 102 7.35 -12.55 -24.76
CA ILE A 102 8.19 -12.44 -23.56
C ILE A 102 7.47 -11.60 -22.51
N TRP A 103 6.92 -10.46 -22.91
CA TRP A 103 6.17 -9.57 -22.02
C TRP A 103 4.97 -10.28 -21.37
N ASN A 104 4.16 -11.01 -22.16
CA ASN A 104 3.05 -11.80 -21.64
C ASN A 104 3.49 -12.93 -20.71
N SER A 105 4.65 -13.55 -20.97
CA SER A 105 5.20 -14.61 -20.12
C SER A 105 5.63 -14.06 -18.76
N VAL A 106 6.29 -12.89 -18.74
CA VAL A 106 6.63 -12.19 -17.49
C VAL A 106 5.37 -11.76 -16.75
N TYR A 107 4.40 -11.18 -17.47
CA TYR A 107 3.14 -10.74 -16.89
C TYR A 107 2.33 -11.91 -16.29
N LEU A 108 2.35 -13.07 -16.93
CA LEU A 108 1.75 -14.31 -16.40
C LEU A 108 2.40 -14.70 -15.06
N GLY A 109 3.73 -14.72 -14.99
CA GLY A 109 4.45 -15.01 -13.75
C GLY A 109 4.10 -14.04 -12.62
N VAL A 110 4.10 -12.74 -12.92
CA VAL A 110 3.71 -11.70 -11.95
C VAL A 110 2.24 -11.85 -11.53
N SER A 111 1.34 -12.23 -12.46
CA SER A 111 -0.08 -12.46 -12.16
C SER A 111 -0.31 -13.65 -11.24
N VAL A 112 0.47 -14.72 -11.38
CA VAL A 112 0.44 -15.85 -10.44
C VAL A 112 0.90 -15.41 -9.04
N CYS A 113 2.00 -14.64 -8.95
CA CYS A 113 2.42 -14.08 -7.68
C CYS A 113 1.35 -13.15 -7.08
N TRP A 114 0.69 -12.33 -7.92
CA TRP A 114 -0.39 -11.45 -7.52
C TRP A 114 -1.58 -12.20 -6.92
N LEU A 115 -1.96 -13.33 -7.52
CA LEU A 115 -2.99 -14.22 -6.99
C LEU A 115 -2.61 -14.71 -5.60
N ILE A 116 -1.39 -15.25 -5.45
CA ILE A 116 -0.89 -15.79 -4.17
C ILE A 116 -0.89 -14.70 -3.09
N VAL A 117 -0.33 -13.52 -3.36
CA VAL A 117 -0.25 -12.45 -2.35
C VAL A 117 -1.62 -11.86 -2.03
N SER A 118 -2.57 -11.88 -2.98
CA SER A 118 -3.96 -11.46 -2.72
C SER A 118 -4.68 -12.44 -1.81
N VAL A 119 -4.45 -13.75 -1.97
CA VAL A 119 -4.95 -14.78 -1.05
C VAL A 119 -4.30 -14.65 0.34
N VAL A 120 -2.99 -14.44 0.40
CA VAL A 120 -2.28 -14.21 1.67
C VAL A 120 -2.85 -12.99 2.40
N LEU A 121 -3.11 -11.89 1.69
CA LEU A 121 -3.74 -10.70 2.27
C LEU A 121 -5.11 -11.02 2.89
N LEU A 122 -5.94 -11.84 2.24
CA LEU A 122 -7.25 -12.24 2.77
C LEU A 122 -7.14 -13.12 4.02
N LEU A 123 -6.15 -14.01 4.09
CA LEU A 123 -6.03 -14.98 5.18
C LEU A 123 -5.30 -14.44 6.41
N TRP A 124 -4.33 -13.53 6.21
CA TRP A 124 -3.36 -13.16 7.24
C TRP A 124 -3.60 -11.80 7.90
N VAL A 125 -4.52 -10.98 7.38
CA VAL A 125 -4.91 -9.73 8.02
C VAL A 125 -5.76 -10.03 9.27
N ARG A 126 -5.13 -9.93 10.44
CA ARG A 126 -5.75 -10.21 11.74
C ARG A 126 -5.51 -9.07 12.73
N LYS A 127 -6.47 -8.87 13.63
CA LYS A 127 -6.42 -7.79 14.64
C LYS A 127 -5.31 -8.01 15.67
N ASP A 128 -5.06 -9.28 15.99
CA ASP A 128 -4.25 -9.67 17.15
C ASP A 128 -2.75 -9.72 16.84
N ASN A 129 -2.37 -9.72 15.55
CA ASN A 129 -0.99 -9.81 15.09
C ASN A 129 -0.64 -8.65 14.13
N PRO A 130 -0.28 -7.45 14.65
CA PRO A 130 0.01 -6.29 13.82
C PRO A 130 1.23 -6.51 12.91
N LYS A 131 2.26 -7.22 13.38
CA LYS A 131 3.44 -7.56 12.58
C LYS A 131 3.07 -8.36 11.33
N GLN A 132 2.26 -9.40 11.49
CA GLN A 132 1.83 -10.25 10.37
C GLN A 132 0.95 -9.47 9.38
N THR A 133 0.03 -8.64 9.88
CA THR A 133 -0.82 -7.77 9.06
C THR A 133 0.00 -6.77 8.25
N VAL A 134 0.98 -6.10 8.86
CA VAL A 134 1.87 -5.16 8.15
C VAL A 134 2.68 -5.88 7.09
N THR A 135 3.29 -7.03 7.41
CA THR A 135 4.05 -7.83 6.44
C THR A 135 3.18 -8.26 5.25
N ALA A 136 1.96 -8.76 5.49
CA ALA A 136 1.05 -9.16 4.42
C ALA A 136 0.67 -7.98 3.51
N ILE A 137 0.38 -6.81 4.08
CA ILE A 137 0.07 -5.60 3.32
C ILE A 137 1.30 -5.14 2.51
N SER A 138 2.49 -5.14 3.09
CA SER A 138 3.72 -4.72 2.41
C SER A 138 4.07 -5.62 1.23
N ILE A 139 3.95 -6.94 1.39
CA ILE A 139 4.19 -7.90 0.30
C ILE A 139 3.17 -7.68 -0.82
N TRP A 140 1.88 -7.58 -0.48
CA TRP A 140 0.83 -7.31 -1.47
C TRP A 140 1.07 -5.98 -2.21
N ALA A 141 1.41 -4.93 -1.47
CA ALA A 141 1.66 -3.60 -2.03
C ALA A 141 2.85 -3.61 -3.01
N PHE A 142 3.92 -4.35 -2.72
CA PHE A 142 5.06 -4.48 -3.63
C PHE A 142 4.65 -5.06 -4.99
N PHE A 143 3.92 -6.17 -4.99
CA PHE A 143 3.48 -6.80 -6.25
C PHE A 143 2.46 -5.94 -7.01
N VAL A 144 1.51 -5.30 -6.31
CA VAL A 144 0.55 -4.40 -6.96
C VAL A 144 1.23 -3.17 -7.54
N ALA A 145 2.24 -2.61 -6.86
CA ALA A 145 3.04 -1.53 -7.40
C ALA A 145 3.77 -1.95 -8.68
N ALA A 146 4.41 -3.12 -8.69
CA ALA A 146 5.08 -3.66 -9.87
C ALA A 146 4.10 -3.81 -11.05
N ILE A 147 2.90 -4.33 -10.80
CA ILE A 147 1.85 -4.49 -11.82
C ILE A 147 1.36 -3.14 -12.33
N CYS A 148 1.10 -2.18 -11.44
CA CYS A 148 0.71 -0.83 -11.86
C CYS A 148 1.77 -0.18 -12.75
N CYS A 149 3.06 -0.38 -12.45
CA CYS A 149 4.16 0.09 -13.31
C CYS A 149 4.17 -0.63 -14.67
N MET A 150 3.98 -1.95 -14.69
CA MET A 150 3.88 -2.71 -15.95
C MET A 150 2.70 -2.26 -16.80
N ASP A 151 1.53 -2.02 -16.20
CA ASP A 151 0.32 -1.53 -16.89
C ASP A 151 0.56 -0.16 -17.54
N VAL A 152 1.24 0.74 -16.82
CA VAL A 152 1.60 2.07 -17.35
C VAL A 152 2.60 1.92 -18.49
N ALA A 153 3.63 1.09 -18.32
CA ALA A 153 4.63 0.87 -19.36
C ALA A 153 3.98 0.31 -20.64
N SER A 154 3.16 -0.73 -20.54
CA SER A 154 2.48 -1.29 -21.71
C SER A 154 1.44 -0.33 -22.30
N GLY A 155 0.71 0.40 -21.45
CA GLY A 155 -0.23 1.42 -21.89
C GLY A 155 0.44 2.56 -22.68
N VAL A 156 1.60 3.05 -22.25
CA VAL A 156 2.38 4.06 -22.99
C VAL A 156 2.88 3.48 -24.32
N ILE A 157 3.41 2.25 -24.30
CA ILE A 157 3.92 1.57 -25.50
C ILE A 157 2.83 1.45 -26.58
N PHE A 158 1.66 0.92 -26.23
CA PHE A 158 0.55 0.78 -27.17
C PHE A 158 -0.07 2.15 -27.55
N GLY A 159 0.04 3.16 -26.68
CA GLY A 159 -0.32 4.54 -27.02
C GLY A 159 0.59 5.14 -28.10
N VAL A 160 1.90 4.84 -28.06
CA VAL A 160 2.84 5.24 -29.13
C VAL A 160 2.51 4.50 -30.43
N ASP A 161 2.23 3.21 -30.38
CA ASP A 161 1.82 2.42 -31.55
C ASP A 161 0.55 3.00 -32.19
N TYR A 162 -0.45 3.38 -31.38
CA TYR A 162 -1.65 4.08 -31.87
C TYR A 162 -1.29 5.37 -32.60
N GLY A 163 -0.40 6.19 -32.03
CA GLY A 163 0.06 7.43 -32.67
C GLY A 163 0.71 7.19 -34.03
N ARG A 164 1.56 6.16 -34.13
CA ARG A 164 2.25 5.78 -35.39
C ARG A 164 1.27 5.29 -36.46
N PHE A 165 0.33 4.40 -36.09
CA PHE A 165 -0.71 3.95 -37.01
C PHE A 165 -1.63 5.09 -37.45
N HIS A 166 -1.98 6.00 -36.55
CA HIS A 166 -2.83 7.14 -36.87
C HIS A 166 -2.13 8.12 -37.81
N GLU A 167 -0.85 8.43 -37.57
CA GLU A 167 -0.07 9.32 -38.44
C GLU A 167 0.06 8.76 -39.86
N GLU A 168 0.40 7.47 -40.00
CA GLU A 168 0.48 6.85 -41.33
C GLU A 168 -0.89 6.73 -42.00
N ALA A 169 -1.96 6.44 -41.23
CA ALA A 169 -3.33 6.40 -41.78
C ALA A 169 -3.77 7.76 -42.36
N LEU A 170 -3.32 8.88 -41.78
CA LEU A 170 -3.65 10.23 -42.27
C LEU A 170 -3.00 10.55 -43.63
N ARG A 171 -1.97 9.80 -44.04
CA ARG A 171 -1.29 10.01 -45.34
C ARG A 171 -2.04 9.39 -46.52
N TYR A 172 -2.99 8.49 -46.25
CA TYR A 172 -3.74 7.77 -47.29
C TYR A 172 -5.22 8.09 -47.25
N ASN A 173 -5.82 8.23 -48.44
CA ASN A 173 -7.26 8.41 -48.55
C ASN A 173 -8.00 7.06 -48.53
N ALA A 174 -8.59 6.72 -47.39
CA ALA A 174 -9.29 5.45 -47.18
C ALA A 174 -10.75 5.44 -47.68
N ASN A 175 -11.37 6.60 -47.96
CA ASN A 175 -12.80 6.70 -48.30
C ASN A 175 -13.06 7.68 -49.44
N SER A 176 -14.11 7.43 -50.21
CA SER A 176 -14.54 8.29 -51.34
C SER A 176 -15.05 9.69 -50.94
N ILE A 177 -15.07 10.00 -49.64
CA ILE A 177 -15.53 11.29 -49.11
C ILE A 177 -14.48 12.38 -49.31
N ASN A 178 -13.19 12.03 -49.30
CA ASN A 178 -12.11 12.99 -49.57
C ASN A 178 -11.74 12.94 -51.06
N ALA A 179 -11.47 14.10 -51.67
CA ALA A 179 -11.02 14.18 -53.06
C ALA A 179 -9.60 13.61 -53.20
N GLY A 180 -9.41 12.57 -54.03
CA GLY A 180 -8.10 11.96 -54.31
C GLY A 180 -8.18 10.49 -54.71
N VAL A 181 -7.04 9.88 -55.00
CA VAL A 181 -6.93 8.44 -55.31
C VAL A 181 -7.28 7.63 -54.06
N ILE A 182 -8.23 6.70 -54.19
CA ILE A 182 -8.68 5.84 -53.08
C ILE A 182 -7.70 4.68 -52.93
N TYR A 183 -7.18 4.50 -51.71
CA TYR A 183 -6.35 3.36 -51.33
C TYR A 183 -7.15 2.44 -50.42
N PRO A 184 -7.81 1.39 -50.93
CA PRO A 184 -8.66 0.51 -50.12
C PRO A 184 -7.88 -0.22 -49.01
N LEU A 185 -6.58 -0.45 -49.21
CA LEU A 185 -5.67 -1.02 -48.22
C LEU A 185 -5.42 -0.09 -47.01
N ALA A 186 -5.69 1.22 -47.12
CA ALA A 186 -5.53 2.16 -46.00
C ALA A 186 -6.46 1.86 -44.82
N ALA A 187 -7.57 1.15 -45.05
CA ALA A 187 -8.44 0.67 -43.98
C ALA A 187 -7.73 -0.29 -43.02
N THR A 188 -6.65 -0.97 -43.46
CA THR A 188 -5.83 -1.82 -42.59
C THR A 188 -5.02 -1.02 -41.56
N LEU A 189 -4.54 0.18 -41.91
CA LEU A 189 -3.84 1.07 -40.99
C LEU A 189 -4.78 1.57 -39.88
N ILE A 190 -6.02 1.87 -40.24
CA ILE A 190 -7.07 2.23 -39.27
C ILE A 190 -7.36 1.05 -38.34
N ALA A 191 -7.47 -0.16 -38.88
CA ALA A 191 -7.62 -1.37 -38.07
C ALA A 191 -6.42 -1.62 -37.15
N GLY A 192 -5.19 -1.30 -37.59
CA GLY A 192 -3.98 -1.33 -36.77
C GLY A 192 -4.03 -0.33 -35.62
N GLY A 193 -4.50 0.89 -35.88
CA GLY A 193 -4.78 1.88 -34.85
C GLY A 193 -5.84 1.40 -33.84
N VAL A 194 -6.94 0.81 -34.31
CA VAL A 194 -7.97 0.22 -33.43
C VAL A 194 -7.40 -0.93 -32.59
N ALA A 195 -6.50 -1.75 -33.16
CA ALA A 195 -5.83 -2.79 -32.41
C ALA A 195 -4.91 -2.22 -31.33
N ALA A 196 -4.14 -1.16 -31.64
CA ALA A 196 -3.26 -0.49 -30.71
C ALA A 196 -4.02 0.15 -29.54
N ILE A 197 -5.11 0.88 -29.82
CA ILE A 197 -5.91 1.49 -28.77
C ILE A 197 -6.63 0.44 -27.90
N ALA A 198 -7.05 -0.68 -28.50
CA ALA A 198 -7.60 -1.80 -27.73
C ALA A 198 -6.55 -2.39 -26.78
N MET A 199 -5.33 -2.65 -27.25
CA MET A 199 -4.22 -3.14 -26.41
C MET A 199 -3.85 -2.14 -25.30
N MET A 200 -3.93 -0.84 -25.56
CA MET A 200 -3.74 0.21 -24.56
C MET A 200 -4.84 0.18 -23.49
N ILE A 201 -6.11 0.13 -23.88
CA ILE A 201 -7.25 0.08 -22.95
C ILE A 201 -7.19 -1.20 -22.10
N ILE A 202 -6.89 -2.33 -22.73
CA ILE A 202 -6.71 -3.63 -22.07
C ILE A 202 -5.57 -3.53 -21.06
N SER A 203 -4.40 -2.99 -21.44
CA SER A 203 -3.25 -2.78 -20.54
C SER A 203 -3.59 -1.96 -19.30
N PHE A 204 -4.36 -0.88 -19.45
CA PHE A 204 -4.82 -0.06 -18.33
C PHE A 204 -6.00 -0.67 -17.55
N LYS A 205 -6.38 -1.93 -17.82
CA LYS A 205 -7.53 -2.59 -17.19
C LYS A 205 -8.82 -1.78 -17.34
N GLY A 206 -8.99 -1.12 -18.49
CA GLY A 206 -10.11 -0.21 -18.73
C GLY A 206 -10.04 1.11 -17.96
N PHE A 207 -8.84 1.53 -17.52
CA PHE A 207 -8.52 2.72 -16.71
C PHE A 207 -9.12 2.75 -15.30
N VAL A 208 -10.41 2.45 -15.17
CA VAL A 208 -11.15 2.49 -13.90
C VAL A 208 -10.53 1.51 -12.88
N LEU A 209 -10.27 0.27 -13.28
CA LEU A 209 -9.69 -0.74 -12.40
C LEU A 209 -8.25 -0.41 -12.03
N TRP A 210 -7.49 0.24 -12.92
CA TRP A 210 -6.14 0.70 -12.62
C TRP A 210 -6.15 1.76 -11.51
N PHE A 211 -7.03 2.76 -11.60
CA PHE A 211 -7.19 3.77 -10.54
C PHE A 211 -7.63 3.15 -9.20
N ILE A 212 -8.52 2.16 -9.22
CA ILE A 212 -8.93 1.43 -8.01
C ILE A 212 -7.73 0.72 -7.38
N ASN A 213 -6.92 0.00 -8.17
CA ASN A 213 -5.74 -0.69 -7.67
C ASN A 213 -4.71 0.30 -7.09
N PHE A 214 -4.45 1.40 -7.80
CA PHE A 214 -3.53 2.44 -7.33
C PHE A 214 -4.03 3.13 -6.06
N GLY A 215 -5.32 3.44 -5.97
CA GLY A 215 -5.94 4.02 -4.79
C GLY A 215 -5.86 3.08 -3.58
N LEU A 216 -6.16 1.79 -3.76
CA LEU A 216 -6.04 0.77 -2.70
C LEU A 216 -4.58 0.57 -2.26
N LEU A 217 -3.64 0.60 -3.21
CA LEU A 217 -2.20 0.55 -2.94
C LEU A 217 -1.78 1.70 -2.02
N VAL A 218 -2.04 2.95 -2.42
CA VAL A 218 -1.68 4.14 -1.64
C VAL A 218 -2.35 4.08 -0.26
N TYR A 219 -3.64 3.74 -0.21
CA TYR A 219 -4.39 3.68 1.04
C TYR A 219 -3.79 2.65 2.02
N LEU A 220 -3.53 1.42 1.56
CA LEU A 220 -3.02 0.35 2.41
C LEU A 220 -1.56 0.61 2.83
N VAL A 221 -0.73 1.18 1.96
CA VAL A 221 0.65 1.59 2.31
C VAL A 221 0.65 2.67 3.39
N VAL A 222 -0.17 3.73 3.25
CA VAL A 222 -0.28 4.78 4.27
C VAL A 222 -0.73 4.20 5.61
N ARG A 223 -1.68 3.26 5.60
CA ARG A 223 -2.12 2.57 6.82
C ARG A 223 -1.03 1.69 7.41
N ALA A 224 -0.30 0.93 6.60
CA ALA A 224 0.81 0.09 7.05
C ALA A 224 1.92 0.92 7.70
N ILE A 225 2.30 2.04 7.08
CA ILE A 225 3.27 2.99 7.65
C ILE A 225 2.78 3.50 9.00
N ARG A 226 1.53 4.00 9.08
CA ARG A 226 0.95 4.49 10.34
C ARG A 226 1.01 3.44 11.44
N ILE A 227 0.68 2.17 11.14
CA ILE A 227 0.76 1.06 12.11
C ILE A 227 2.20 0.79 12.53
N SER A 228 3.16 0.85 11.61
CA SER A 228 4.58 0.64 11.92
C SER A 228 5.20 1.77 12.75
N THR A 229 4.74 3.00 12.55
CA THR A 229 5.19 4.19 13.29
C THR A 229 4.46 4.39 14.61
N ASP A 230 3.32 3.74 14.80
CA ASP A 230 2.56 3.78 16.06
C ASP A 230 3.37 3.02 17.12
N LYS A 231 4.20 3.75 17.87
CA LYS A 231 4.98 3.23 19.00
C LYS A 231 4.06 2.94 20.19
N ASP A 232 3.08 2.08 20.02
CA ASP A 232 2.17 1.60 21.08
C ASP A 232 2.86 0.59 22.02
N ASN A 233 4.20 0.43 21.95
CA ASN A 233 4.98 -0.42 22.87
C ASN A 233 5.59 0.34 24.06
N VAL A 234 5.25 1.62 24.24
CA VAL A 234 5.62 2.37 25.44
C VAL A 234 4.34 2.64 26.23
N ASP A 235 3.78 1.59 26.84
CA ASP A 235 2.85 1.76 27.96
C ASP A 235 3.64 2.41 29.10
N THR A 236 3.75 3.75 29.07
CA THR A 236 4.25 4.49 30.22
C THR A 236 3.12 4.62 31.23
N LEU A 237 3.44 4.44 32.51
CA LEU A 237 2.52 4.62 33.65
C LEU A 237 1.76 5.96 33.61
N PHE A 238 2.31 6.95 32.89
CA PHE A 238 1.81 8.31 32.76
C PHE A 238 0.96 8.59 31.51
N ASN A 239 0.76 7.60 30.63
CA ASN A 239 -0.12 7.75 29.47
C ASN A 239 -0.94 6.47 29.21
N PRO A 240 -1.78 6.04 30.17
CA PRO A 240 -2.63 4.88 29.98
C PRO A 240 -3.61 5.11 28.84
N ARG A 241 -3.83 4.10 28.01
CA ARG A 241 -4.80 4.14 26.90
C ARG A 241 -6.19 4.51 27.43
N LYS A 242 -6.82 5.50 26.81
CA LYS A 242 -8.21 5.92 27.08
C LYS A 242 -9.25 4.78 26.90
N ASP A 243 -8.89 3.73 26.17
CA ASP A 243 -9.76 2.61 25.82
C ASP A 243 -9.44 1.31 26.57
N SER A 244 -8.51 1.34 27.54
CA SER A 244 -8.32 0.19 28.43
C SER A 244 -9.31 0.27 29.58
N ASN A 245 -10.12 -0.79 29.75
CA ASN A 245 -10.90 -1.07 30.97
C ASN A 245 -10.00 -1.34 32.20
N ASP A 246 -8.78 -0.84 32.19
CA ASP A 246 -7.85 -0.96 33.29
C ASP A 246 -8.25 0.05 34.35
N ILE A 247 -8.25 -0.39 35.61
CA ILE A 247 -8.83 0.31 36.77
C ILE A 247 -8.15 1.68 37.06
N LEU A 248 -7.07 1.98 36.33
CA LEU A 248 -6.30 3.22 36.36
C LEU A 248 -6.88 4.35 35.50
N THR A 249 -7.75 4.05 34.52
CA THR A 249 -8.40 5.10 33.69
C THR A 249 -9.62 5.74 34.37
N THR A 250 -10.19 5.07 35.37
CA THR A 250 -11.32 5.57 36.18
C THR A 250 -10.88 6.26 37.46
N ARG A 251 -9.59 6.24 37.81
CA ARG A 251 -9.07 7.04 38.92
C ARG A 251 -9.02 8.49 38.47
N THR A 252 -9.61 9.38 39.25
CA THR A 252 -9.39 10.82 39.08
C THR A 252 -7.87 11.05 39.02
N PRO A 253 -7.38 11.86 38.07
CA PRO A 253 -5.96 12.15 37.98
C PRO A 253 -5.47 12.56 39.36
N ILE A 254 -4.39 11.93 39.85
CA ILE A 254 -3.76 12.35 41.10
C ILE A 254 -3.35 13.80 40.87
N ARG A 255 -4.11 14.73 41.46
CA ARG A 255 -3.85 16.16 41.40
C ARG A 255 -2.63 16.43 42.28
N ALA A 256 -1.44 16.09 41.79
CA ALA A 256 -0.17 16.35 42.48
C ALA A 256 0.13 17.86 42.62
N TYR A 257 -0.64 18.70 41.94
CA TYR A 257 -0.55 20.15 41.96
C TYR A 257 -1.92 20.79 42.21
N GLU A 258 -2.80 20.13 42.97
CA GLU A 258 -3.83 20.93 43.63
C GLU A 258 -3.08 21.78 44.66
N GLU A 259 -3.16 23.10 44.50
CA GLU A 259 -2.74 24.07 45.50
C GLU A 259 -3.57 23.80 46.75
N VAL A 260 -3.13 22.85 47.55
CA VAL A 260 -3.59 22.71 48.92
C VAL A 260 -3.12 23.98 49.58
N GLU A 261 -4.06 24.89 49.88
CA GLU A 261 -3.84 25.93 50.87
C GLU A 261 -3.32 25.21 52.11
N VAL A 262 -2.01 25.31 52.33
CA VAL A 262 -1.37 24.80 53.52
C VAL A 262 -2.03 25.59 54.65
N GLN A 263 -3.00 24.98 55.34
CA GLN A 263 -3.42 25.47 56.64
C GLN A 263 -2.17 25.42 57.50
N ALA A 264 -1.56 26.60 57.66
CA ALA A 264 -0.46 26.79 58.57
C ALA A 264 -1.00 26.42 59.95
N TYR A 265 -0.60 25.26 60.46
CA TYR A 265 -0.74 24.94 61.86
C TYR A 265 0.14 25.92 62.63
N ASN A 266 -0.46 27.03 63.04
CA ASN A 266 0.18 28.02 63.89
C ASN A 266 0.22 27.44 65.30
N ASN A 267 1.23 26.60 65.58
CA ASN A 267 1.55 26.23 66.95
C ASN A 267 2.09 27.48 67.65
N ALA A 268 1.28 28.09 68.52
CA ALA A 268 1.63 29.27 69.33
C ALA A 268 2.78 29.06 70.33
N ALA A 269 3.55 27.97 70.20
CA ALA A 269 4.60 27.55 71.13
C ALA A 269 6.02 27.56 70.51
N TYR A 270 6.20 28.06 69.27
CA TYR A 270 7.54 28.17 68.69
C TYR A 270 7.76 29.55 68.06
N VAL A 271 8.38 30.44 68.83
CA VAL A 271 8.96 31.69 68.33
C VAL A 271 10.47 31.46 68.22
N PRO A 272 11.06 31.47 67.02
CA PRO A 272 12.51 31.42 66.88
C PRO A 272 13.10 32.73 67.43
N GLU A 273 13.83 32.64 68.54
CA GLU A 273 14.67 33.73 69.04
C GLU A 273 15.89 33.87 68.13
N THR A 274 15.74 34.49 66.97
CA THR A 274 16.82 35.18 66.23
C THR A 274 16.22 35.85 65.01
N ARG A 275 16.05 37.18 65.06
CA ARG A 275 15.86 37.99 63.85
C ARG A 275 17.23 38.14 63.18
N SER A 276 17.54 37.32 62.18
CA SER A 276 18.64 37.64 61.27
C SER A 276 18.15 38.65 60.23
N ILE A 277 18.60 39.88 60.42
CA ILE A 277 18.47 40.98 59.47
C ILE A 277 19.71 40.86 58.56
N ALA A 278 19.62 40.04 57.52
CA ALA A 278 20.68 39.94 56.52
C ALA A 278 20.06 39.73 55.14
N GLU A 279 19.95 40.85 54.43
CA GLU A 279 19.47 41.01 53.08
C GLU A 279 20.59 40.60 52.10
N THR A 280 20.90 39.31 52.01
CA THR A 280 21.72 38.74 50.91
C THR A 280 21.35 37.27 50.73
N ILE A 281 20.69 36.94 49.61
CA ILE A 281 20.42 35.56 49.21
C ILE A 281 21.74 34.97 48.73
N GLU A 282 22.51 34.36 49.63
CA GLU A 282 23.61 33.50 49.24
C GLU A 282 23.05 32.18 48.72
N VAL A 283 23.16 31.98 47.41
CA VAL A 283 22.81 30.74 46.75
C VAL A 283 23.78 29.67 47.24
N ASN A 284 23.30 28.77 48.09
CA ASN A 284 24.08 27.65 48.60
C ASN A 284 24.32 26.65 47.46
N GLU A 285 25.42 26.84 46.73
CA GLU A 285 25.84 25.99 45.61
C GLU A 285 25.92 24.51 46.01
N GLY A 286 26.25 24.22 47.27
CA GLY A 286 26.26 22.87 47.82
C GLY A 286 24.88 22.21 47.89
N ALA A 287 23.80 22.99 48.05
CA ALA A 287 22.43 22.48 48.00
C ALA A 287 21.98 22.19 46.57
N ILE A 288 22.37 23.03 45.61
CA ILE A 288 22.08 22.85 44.18
C ILE A 288 22.82 21.62 43.63
N VAL A 289 24.10 21.46 43.97
CA VAL A 289 24.89 20.29 43.56
C VAL A 289 24.32 19.00 44.16
N ARG A 290 23.88 19.03 45.43
CA ARG A 290 23.26 17.86 46.08
C ARG A 290 21.89 17.52 45.46
N ALA A 291 21.10 18.51 45.07
CA ALA A 291 19.85 18.32 44.33
C ALA A 291 20.09 17.80 42.90
N ALA A 292 21.14 18.27 42.22
CA ALA A 292 21.53 17.79 40.91
C ALA A 292 21.97 16.32 40.95
N HIS A 293 22.74 15.91 41.97
CA HIS A 293 23.10 14.51 42.17
C HIS A 293 21.90 13.61 42.49
N LEU A 294 20.95 14.09 43.31
CA LEU A 294 19.69 13.39 43.55
C LEU A 294 18.83 13.22 42.28
N SER A 295 18.91 14.16 41.34
CA SER A 295 18.21 14.07 40.05
C SER A 295 18.87 13.07 39.08
N MET A 296 20.20 12.94 39.12
CA MET A 296 20.95 11.96 38.33
C MET A 296 20.72 10.52 38.80
N ASP A 297 20.53 10.31 40.11
CA ASP A 297 20.23 9.00 40.71
C ASP A 297 18.75 8.57 40.60
N SER A 298 17.90 9.40 39.98
CA SER A 298 16.48 9.07 39.76
C SER A 298 16.28 7.77 38.98
N ASN A 299 17.18 7.45 38.04
CA ASN A 299 17.18 6.18 37.30
C ASN A 299 17.47 4.94 38.17
N LEU A 300 18.14 5.10 39.31
CA LEU A 300 18.39 4.02 40.29
C LEU A 300 17.23 3.89 41.28
N MET A 301 16.60 5.01 41.66
CA MET A 301 15.42 5.03 42.53
C MET A 301 14.17 4.45 41.86
N ASP A 302 14.07 4.53 40.54
CA ASP A 302 12.98 3.93 39.76
C ASP A 302 12.89 2.40 39.93
N ARG A 303 13.99 1.74 40.32
CA ARG A 303 14.00 0.31 40.69
C ARG A 303 13.43 0.03 42.07
N ARG A 304 13.54 0.97 43.03
CA ARG A 304 13.01 0.82 44.39
C ARG A 304 11.49 0.91 44.44
N PHE A 305 10.89 1.72 43.56
CA PHE A 305 9.43 1.86 43.46
C PHE A 305 8.73 0.69 42.74
N ARG A 306 9.49 -0.24 42.14
CA ARG A 306 8.95 -1.45 41.50
C ARG A 306 8.75 -2.62 42.47
N ASP A 307 9.32 -2.55 43.68
CA ASP A 307 9.18 -3.61 44.67
C ASP A 307 8.06 -3.26 45.65
N LEU A 308 6.90 -3.91 45.50
CA LEU A 308 5.74 -3.76 46.39
C LEU A 308 6.07 -4.08 47.87
N ASN A 309 7.13 -4.84 48.13
CA ASN A 309 7.58 -5.15 49.48
C ASN A 309 8.31 -3.98 50.16
N ALA A 310 8.77 -2.97 49.41
CA ALA A 310 9.47 -1.81 49.97
C ALA A 310 8.54 -0.82 50.70
N PHE A 311 7.21 -0.94 50.53
CA PHE A 311 6.23 -0.06 51.17
C PHE A 311 5.83 -0.48 52.60
N GLN A 312 6.41 -1.55 53.15
CA GLN A 312 6.15 -1.99 54.54
C GLN A 312 7.03 -1.30 55.61
N GLN A 313 7.63 -0.14 55.33
CA GLN A 313 8.58 0.52 56.26
C GLN A 313 7.96 1.51 57.26
N TYR A 314 6.72 1.30 57.69
CA TYR A 314 6.25 1.94 58.91
C TYR A 314 5.95 0.87 59.96
N PRO A 315 6.69 0.83 61.09
CA PRO A 315 6.27 0.01 62.21
C PRO A 315 4.86 0.45 62.63
N PRO A 316 3.96 -0.50 62.98
CA PRO A 316 2.62 -0.15 63.41
C PRO A 316 2.68 0.79 64.62
N PRO A 317 1.80 1.80 64.71
CA PRO A 317 1.78 2.72 65.84
C PRO A 317 1.56 1.95 67.14
N ASN A 318 2.37 2.28 68.15
CA ASN A 318 2.40 1.61 69.44
C ASN A 318 1.05 1.82 70.17
N PRO A 319 0.29 0.77 70.53
CA PRO A 319 -1.08 0.90 71.03
C PRO A 319 -1.21 1.41 72.48
N GLN A 320 -0.20 2.07 73.05
CA GLN A 320 -0.18 2.51 74.45
C GLN A 320 -0.17 4.03 74.67
N GLN A 321 -0.36 4.86 73.65
CA GLN A 321 -0.46 6.33 73.82
C GLN A 321 -1.87 6.90 73.62
N SER A 322 -2.90 6.11 73.91
CA SER A 322 -4.26 6.63 74.11
C SER A 322 -4.72 6.32 75.54
N ARG A 323 -4.27 7.13 76.49
CA ARG A 323 -4.93 7.41 77.76
C ARG A 323 -4.80 8.89 78.07
#